data_AF-A0A183VA82-F1
#
_entry.id   AF-A0A183VA82-F1
#
_cell.length_a   1.000
_cell.length_b   1.000
_cell.length_c   1.000
_cell.angle_alpha   90.00
_cell.angle_beta   90.00
_cell.angle_gamma   90.00
#
_symmetry.space_group_name_H-M   'P 1'
#
loop_
_entity.id
_entity.type
_entity.pdbx_description
1 polymer ?
#
loop_
_entity_poly.entity_id
_entity_poly.type
_entity_poly.pdbx_seq_one_letter_code
_entity_poly.pdbx_strand_id
1 'polypeptide(L)'
;MIRRHRPSCELAAADGNDSKEKTRQMDDFDSSDEEWEIVFLNSVELQLFQDLRNTIGNIPVSWYEDCAHFGYDKDGNAIAKILDKDQMEAFIEKMDDPDYWRKVFDKQSGSYVKLSDEQLAQLEAITSSRYPQVGYDPYEPFVDLFSSQTEIHPISNRPESKQAFIPSLDEKRIVGRMVHAIKMGWARPPRPPREPRKIYDLWAEGGTTSKTKREQARIRMHFPAPKVPLPGNAESYNPPAEYLFDEDELKKWTESDPEERRLNFIPKKFDCLRKVPAYDRFFNERYERCLDLYLAPRQRRMKVITLFCRFRSAFF
;
A
#
# COMPACT_ATOMS: atom_id res chain seq x y z
N MET A 1 26.54 -29.53 11.44
CA MET A 1 25.69 -30.53 12.12
C MET A 1 24.28 -30.42 11.57
N ILE A 2 23.77 -31.45 10.89
CA ILE A 2 22.39 -31.49 10.37
C ILE A 2 21.77 -32.80 10.90
N ARG A 3 20.74 -32.71 11.74
CA ARG A 3 20.02 -33.89 12.23
C ARG A 3 18.84 -34.18 11.29
N ARG A 4 18.90 -35.29 10.56
CA ARG A 4 17.72 -35.92 9.95
C ARG A 4 17.25 -37.05 10.87
N HIS A 5 15.96 -37.12 11.14
CA HIS A 5 15.36 -38.18 11.93
C HIS A 5 14.75 -39.22 10.97
N ARG A 6 15.11 -40.49 11.14
CA ARG A 6 14.36 -41.66 10.63
C ARG A 6 13.76 -42.36 11.85
N PRO A 7 12.49 -42.81 11.81
CA PRO A 7 12.00 -43.80 12.74
C PRO A 7 12.40 -45.20 12.27
N SER A 8 12.99 -45.98 13.17
CA SER A 8 13.08 -47.44 13.10
C SER A 8 11.82 -48.03 13.75
N CYS A 9 11.28 -49.12 13.19
CA CYS A 9 10.17 -49.85 13.79
C CYS A 9 10.62 -51.31 13.95
N GLU A 10 10.60 -51.83 15.18
CA GLU A 10 11.09 -53.17 15.51
C GLU A 10 10.12 -53.89 16.46
N LEU A 11 9.43 -54.88 15.88
CA LEU A 11 8.99 -56.20 16.38
C LEU A 11 8.53 -56.47 17.85
N ALA A 12 7.69 -57.53 17.90
CA ALA A 12 7.27 -58.40 19.02
C ALA A 12 5.88 -58.12 19.63
N ALA A 13 5.02 -59.11 19.93
CA ALA A 13 5.09 -60.58 19.79
C ALA A 13 3.69 -61.18 19.48
N ALA A 14 3.60 -62.51 19.32
CA ALA A 14 2.40 -63.23 18.85
C ALA A 14 1.76 -64.18 19.89
N ASP A 15 0.45 -64.46 19.70
CA ASP A 15 -0.34 -65.64 20.13
C ASP A 15 -1.71 -65.59 19.37
N GLY A 16 -2.54 -66.64 19.23
CA GLY A 16 -2.37 -68.04 19.65
C GLY A 16 -3.64 -68.92 19.49
N ASN A 17 -4.10 -69.19 18.23
CA ASN A 17 -5.29 -70.00 17.86
C ASN A 17 -6.67 -69.42 18.31
N ASP A 18 -7.86 -69.79 17.79
CA ASP A 18 -8.33 -71.06 17.19
C ASP A 18 -9.53 -70.85 16.21
N SER A 19 -9.94 -71.94 15.57
CA SER A 19 -10.91 -72.17 14.50
C SER A 19 -12.39 -71.74 14.68
N LYS A 20 -13.03 -71.34 13.56
CA LYS A 20 -14.24 -71.99 12.99
C LYS A 20 -14.76 -71.30 11.73
N GLU A 21 -14.97 -72.07 10.66
CA GLU A 21 -15.82 -71.67 9.54
C GLU A 21 -17.29 -71.59 10.00
N LYS A 22 -18.03 -70.60 9.49
CA LYS A 22 -19.49 -70.62 9.53
C LYS A 22 -20.07 -69.91 8.31
N THR A 23 -20.77 -70.67 7.49
CA THR A 23 -21.57 -70.19 6.37
C THR A 23 -22.56 -69.14 6.82
N ARG A 24 -22.78 -68.11 5.98
CA ARG A 24 -23.91 -67.17 6.13
C ARG A 24 -24.94 -67.51 5.06
N GLN A 25 -26.19 -67.63 5.51
CA GLN A 25 -27.34 -67.87 4.64
C GLN A 25 -27.68 -66.63 3.82
N MET A 26 -28.45 -66.86 2.77
CA MET A 26 -29.00 -65.86 1.88
C MET A 26 -30.45 -65.66 2.31
N ASP A 27 -30.79 -64.44 2.74
CA ASP A 27 -32.15 -64.05 3.12
C ASP A 27 -32.66 -63.01 2.11
N ASP A 28 -33.97 -63.02 1.88
CA ASP A 28 -34.61 -62.47 0.68
C ASP A 28 -34.64 -60.93 0.61
N PHE A 29 -34.50 -60.39 -0.61
CA PHE A 29 -34.82 -58.99 -0.92
C PHE A 29 -36.06 -58.94 -1.81
N ASP A 30 -37.13 -58.37 -1.28
CA ASP A 30 -38.46 -58.35 -1.88
C ASP A 30 -38.53 -57.42 -3.11
N SER A 31 -39.34 -57.79 -4.10
CA SER A 31 -39.45 -57.10 -5.39
C SER A 31 -40.86 -56.57 -5.57
N SER A 32 -41.06 -55.30 -5.20
CA SER A 32 -42.20 -54.48 -5.62
C SER A 32 -41.85 -52.99 -5.53
N ASP A 33 -42.46 -52.21 -6.43
CA ASP A 33 -42.39 -50.74 -6.58
C ASP A 33 -41.33 -50.17 -7.54
N GLU A 34 -41.35 -50.62 -8.80
CA GLU A 34 -40.85 -49.86 -9.95
C GLU A 34 -41.99 -49.46 -10.90
N GLU A 35 -42.69 -48.37 -10.58
CA GLU A 35 -43.36 -47.53 -11.59
C GLU A 35 -43.18 -46.04 -11.22
N TRP A 36 -43.27 -45.16 -12.23
CA TRP A 36 -43.24 -43.68 -12.14
C TRP A 36 -41.89 -42.94 -12.12
N GLU A 37 -41.06 -43.11 -13.16
CA GLU A 37 -40.27 -41.97 -13.67
C GLU A 37 -40.03 -41.98 -15.21
N ILE A 38 -41.02 -42.38 -16.01
CA ILE A 38 -40.96 -42.34 -17.51
C ILE A 38 -41.52 -41.01 -18.06
N VAL A 39 -41.36 -39.89 -17.34
CA VAL A 39 -41.86 -38.56 -17.78
C VAL A 39 -40.84 -37.44 -17.58
N PHE A 40 -39.54 -37.69 -17.75
CA PHE A 40 -38.56 -36.60 -17.96
C PHE A 40 -37.32 -36.93 -18.82
N LEU A 41 -37.38 -37.95 -19.69
CA LEU A 41 -36.38 -38.12 -20.75
C LEU A 41 -36.91 -37.52 -22.06
N ASN A 42 -36.61 -36.24 -22.22
CA ASN A 42 -36.95 -35.43 -23.38
C ASN A 42 -36.38 -36.04 -24.68
N SER A 43 -37.13 -35.89 -25.78
CA SER A 43 -36.91 -36.27 -27.19
C SER A 43 -35.50 -36.64 -27.68
N VAL A 44 -34.46 -35.98 -27.16
CA VAL A 44 -33.05 -36.14 -27.53
C VAL A 44 -32.56 -37.59 -27.38
N GLU A 45 -32.90 -38.28 -26.27
CA GLU A 45 -32.39 -39.65 -26.05
C GLU A 45 -33.11 -40.68 -26.93
N LEU A 46 -34.41 -40.49 -27.21
CA LEU A 46 -35.13 -41.31 -28.18
C LEU A 46 -34.68 -41.07 -29.62
N GLN A 47 -34.23 -39.86 -29.97
CA GLN A 47 -33.61 -39.58 -31.27
C GLN A 47 -32.22 -40.24 -31.41
N LEU A 48 -31.42 -40.32 -30.35
CA LEU A 48 -30.14 -41.04 -30.36
C LEU A 48 -30.31 -42.55 -30.60
N PHE A 49 -31.42 -43.15 -30.15
CA PHE A 49 -31.73 -44.56 -30.41
C PHE A 49 -32.35 -44.83 -31.80
N GLN A 50 -32.79 -43.80 -32.54
CA GLN A 50 -33.43 -43.97 -33.85
C GLN A 50 -32.50 -43.81 -35.06
N ASP A 51 -31.34 -43.15 -34.92
CA ASP A 51 -30.47 -42.82 -36.07
C ASP A 51 -29.14 -43.62 -36.14
N LEU A 52 -28.98 -44.64 -35.28
CA LEU A 52 -27.87 -45.60 -35.35
C LEU A 52 -28.09 -46.63 -36.47
N ARG A 53 -27.96 -46.18 -37.73
CA ARG A 53 -27.94 -47.07 -38.91
C ARG A 53 -26.76 -48.05 -38.85
N ASN A 54 -25.60 -47.61 -38.39
CA ASN A 54 -24.39 -48.43 -38.35
C ASN A 54 -23.90 -48.69 -36.91
N THR A 55 -23.61 -49.94 -36.60
CA THR A 55 -23.19 -50.38 -35.25
C THR A 55 -21.67 -50.31 -35.03
N ILE A 56 -20.87 -50.01 -36.05
CA ILE A 56 -19.44 -49.80 -35.87
C ILE A 56 -19.19 -48.61 -34.96
N GLY A 57 -18.48 -48.83 -33.85
CA GLY A 57 -18.12 -47.80 -32.89
C GLY A 57 -17.01 -46.88 -33.42
N ASN A 58 -16.26 -46.27 -32.50
CA ASN A 58 -15.11 -45.42 -32.84
C ASN A 58 -13.88 -46.25 -33.28
N ILE A 59 -14.01 -46.92 -34.43
CA ILE A 59 -13.02 -47.79 -35.08
C ILE A 59 -12.47 -47.05 -36.33
N PRO A 60 -11.20 -47.24 -36.73
CA PRO A 60 -10.70 -46.68 -37.98
C PRO A 60 -11.50 -47.17 -39.20
N VAL A 61 -12.10 -46.23 -39.92
CA VAL A 61 -12.88 -46.45 -41.16
C VAL A 61 -12.08 -47.23 -42.21
N SER A 62 -10.75 -47.07 -42.22
CA SER A 62 -9.84 -47.70 -43.17
C SER A 62 -9.82 -49.23 -43.14
N TRP A 63 -10.27 -49.86 -42.05
CA TRP A 63 -10.36 -51.33 -41.98
C TRP A 63 -11.40 -51.91 -42.94
N TYR A 64 -12.31 -51.08 -43.47
CA TYR A 64 -13.31 -51.46 -44.47
C TYR A 64 -12.97 -50.97 -45.89
N GLU A 65 -11.75 -50.47 -46.14
CA GLU A 65 -11.33 -50.03 -47.50
C GLU A 65 -11.37 -51.17 -48.52
N ASP A 66 -10.84 -52.34 -48.15
CA ASP A 66 -10.84 -53.56 -48.99
C ASP A 66 -12.17 -54.36 -48.94
N CYS A 67 -13.16 -53.89 -48.17
CA CYS A 67 -14.42 -54.59 -47.94
C CYS A 67 -15.56 -54.03 -48.80
N ALA A 68 -16.39 -54.92 -49.36
CA ALA A 68 -17.58 -54.54 -50.13
C ALA A 68 -18.75 -53.98 -49.29
N HIS A 69 -18.63 -54.04 -47.96
CA HIS A 69 -19.63 -53.55 -47.01
C HIS A 69 -18.97 -52.69 -45.94
N PHE A 70 -19.73 -51.79 -45.35
CA PHE A 70 -19.27 -50.81 -44.38
C PHE A 70 -19.97 -51.00 -43.03
N GLY A 71 -19.53 -52.01 -42.27
CA GLY A 71 -20.17 -52.38 -41.01
C GLY A 71 -21.50 -53.13 -41.18
N TYR A 72 -22.24 -53.24 -40.07
CA TYR A 72 -23.47 -54.03 -39.98
C TYR A 72 -24.57 -53.26 -39.25
N ASP A 73 -25.81 -53.48 -39.68
CA ASP A 73 -27.02 -53.03 -38.99
C ASP A 73 -27.18 -53.73 -37.63
N LYS A 74 -28.07 -53.21 -36.78
CA LYS A 74 -28.43 -53.80 -35.48
C LYS A 74 -28.90 -55.27 -35.57
N ASP A 75 -29.48 -55.65 -36.71
CA ASP A 75 -29.97 -57.01 -37.00
C ASP A 75 -28.90 -57.92 -37.65
N GLY A 76 -27.67 -57.44 -37.82
CA GLY A 76 -26.56 -58.21 -38.39
C GLY A 76 -26.51 -58.28 -39.93
N ASN A 77 -27.33 -57.47 -40.62
CA ASN A 77 -27.26 -57.31 -42.07
C ASN A 77 -26.06 -56.43 -42.46
N ALA A 78 -25.41 -56.74 -43.59
CA ALA A 78 -24.23 -56.00 -44.04
C ALA A 78 -24.65 -54.71 -44.77
N ILE A 79 -24.13 -53.56 -44.33
CA ILE A 79 -24.44 -52.25 -44.92
C ILE A 79 -23.62 -52.07 -46.19
N ALA A 80 -24.28 -51.88 -47.33
CA ALA A 80 -23.57 -51.69 -48.61
C ALA A 80 -22.73 -50.40 -48.58
N LYS A 81 -21.44 -50.50 -48.91
CA LYS A 81 -20.57 -49.33 -49.07
C LYS A 81 -20.99 -48.56 -50.33
N ILE A 82 -21.15 -47.24 -50.24
CA ILE A 82 -21.33 -46.38 -51.42
C ILE A 82 -20.02 -46.40 -52.21
N LEU A 83 -20.11 -46.55 -53.54
CA LEU A 83 -18.91 -46.56 -54.38
C LEU A 83 -18.15 -45.24 -54.25
N ASP A 84 -16.86 -45.32 -53.95
CA ASP A 84 -15.98 -44.16 -53.89
C ASP A 84 -15.88 -43.53 -55.29
N LYS A 85 -16.14 -42.23 -55.38
CA LYS A 85 -16.10 -41.50 -56.66
C LYS A 85 -14.67 -41.37 -57.18
N ASP A 86 -14.51 -41.35 -58.50
CA ASP A 86 -13.22 -41.08 -59.14
C ASP A 86 -12.68 -39.70 -58.73
N GLN A 87 -11.35 -39.56 -58.67
CA GLN A 87 -10.70 -38.30 -58.31
C GLN A 87 -11.12 -37.11 -59.20
N MET A 88 -11.46 -37.39 -60.48
CA MET A 88 -11.98 -36.40 -61.41
C MET A 88 -13.42 -36.01 -61.11
N GLU A 89 -14.27 -36.95 -60.69
CA GLU A 89 -15.67 -36.69 -60.35
C GLU A 89 -15.77 -35.93 -59.02
N ALA A 90 -14.96 -36.29 -58.02
CA ALA A 90 -14.84 -35.53 -56.77
C ALA A 90 -14.29 -34.10 -57.00
N PHE A 91 -13.44 -33.90 -58.01
CA PHE A 91 -12.95 -32.58 -58.40
C PHE A 91 -14.05 -31.74 -59.10
N ILE A 92 -14.84 -32.36 -59.98
CA ILE A 92 -16.01 -31.72 -60.62
C ILE A 92 -17.04 -31.32 -59.55
N GLU A 93 -17.39 -32.23 -58.64
CA GLU A 93 -18.32 -31.95 -57.53
C GLU A 93 -17.84 -30.79 -56.65
N LYS A 94 -16.53 -30.63 -56.48
CA LYS A 94 -15.93 -29.50 -55.74
C LYS A 94 -15.99 -28.16 -56.49
N MET A 95 -16.12 -28.15 -57.82
CA MET A 95 -16.23 -26.93 -58.61
C MET A 95 -17.68 -26.56 -58.93
N ASP A 96 -18.55 -27.55 -59.17
CA ASP A 96 -19.92 -27.32 -59.65
C ASP A 96 -20.94 -27.13 -58.50
N ASP A 97 -20.76 -27.76 -57.33
CA ASP A 97 -21.71 -27.60 -56.21
C ASP A 97 -21.43 -26.32 -55.39
N PRO A 98 -22.33 -25.33 -55.35
CA PRO A 98 -22.15 -24.12 -54.52
C PRO A 98 -22.18 -24.42 -53.02
N ASP A 99 -22.79 -25.54 -52.61
CA ASP A 99 -22.86 -26.02 -51.23
C ASP A 99 -21.73 -26.99 -50.85
N TYR A 100 -20.71 -27.21 -51.70
CA TYR A 100 -19.67 -28.21 -51.41
C TYR A 100 -18.98 -27.96 -50.05
N TRP A 101 -18.77 -26.70 -49.69
CA TRP A 101 -18.19 -26.29 -48.40
C TRP A 101 -19.09 -26.57 -47.18
N ARG A 102 -20.38 -26.88 -47.38
CA ARG A 102 -21.35 -27.27 -46.34
C ARG A 102 -21.42 -28.78 -46.12
N LYS A 103 -20.72 -29.58 -46.94
CA LYS A 103 -20.70 -31.04 -46.83
C LYS A 103 -19.70 -31.49 -45.78
N VAL A 104 -20.15 -32.32 -44.84
CA VAL A 104 -19.31 -32.98 -43.83
C VAL A 104 -19.37 -34.48 -44.07
N PHE A 105 -18.21 -35.16 -43.98
CA PHE A 105 -18.15 -36.62 -44.09
C PHE A 105 -18.68 -37.26 -42.81
N ASP A 106 -19.80 -37.97 -42.90
CA ASP A 106 -20.31 -38.79 -41.81
C ASP A 106 -19.66 -40.18 -41.82
N LYS A 107 -19.06 -40.53 -40.70
CA LYS A 107 -18.36 -41.80 -40.49
C LYS A 107 -19.30 -43.00 -40.38
N GLN A 108 -20.58 -42.83 -40.09
CA GLN A 108 -21.51 -43.96 -39.89
C GLN A 108 -22.23 -44.35 -41.18
N SER A 109 -22.69 -43.38 -41.98
CA SER A 109 -23.24 -43.63 -43.32
C SER A 109 -22.18 -43.80 -44.41
N GLY A 110 -20.92 -43.40 -44.16
CA GLY A 110 -19.86 -43.38 -45.17
C GLY A 110 -20.11 -42.38 -46.29
N SER A 111 -20.96 -41.37 -46.04
CA SER A 111 -21.47 -40.43 -47.05
C SER A 111 -21.28 -38.97 -46.62
N TYR A 112 -21.34 -38.05 -47.58
CA TYR A 112 -21.24 -36.61 -47.31
C TYR A 112 -22.62 -36.01 -47.03
N VAL A 113 -22.85 -35.61 -45.78
CA VAL A 113 -24.09 -34.96 -45.32
C VAL A 113 -23.96 -33.45 -45.47
N LYS A 114 -24.97 -32.79 -46.05
CA LYS A 114 -25.07 -31.32 -46.11
C LYS A 114 -25.59 -30.77 -44.78
N LEU A 115 -24.89 -29.81 -44.18
CA LEU A 115 -25.36 -29.09 -42.99
C LEU A 115 -26.56 -28.18 -43.31
N SER A 116 -27.50 -28.05 -42.38
CA SER A 116 -28.61 -27.10 -42.48
C SER A 116 -28.17 -25.66 -42.16
N ASP A 117 -28.92 -24.67 -42.62
CA ASP A 117 -28.62 -23.25 -42.32
C ASP A 117 -28.66 -22.94 -40.81
N GLU A 118 -29.52 -23.62 -40.05
CA GLU A 118 -29.57 -23.53 -38.59
C GLU A 118 -28.29 -24.08 -37.95
N GLN A 119 -27.80 -25.25 -38.40
CA GLN A 119 -26.54 -25.84 -37.93
C GLN A 119 -25.34 -24.95 -38.27
N LEU A 120 -25.34 -24.31 -39.45
CA LEU A 120 -24.31 -23.36 -39.84
C LEU A 120 -24.36 -22.10 -38.96
N ALA A 121 -25.54 -21.55 -38.65
CA ALA A 121 -25.69 -20.43 -37.73
C ALA A 121 -25.23 -20.78 -36.30
N GLN A 122 -25.50 -21.99 -35.83
CA GLN A 122 -24.98 -22.51 -34.55
C GLN A 122 -23.45 -22.59 -34.56
N LEU A 123 -22.83 -23.08 -35.64
CA LEU A 123 -21.36 -23.15 -35.79
C LEU A 123 -20.73 -21.75 -35.89
N GLU A 124 -21.35 -20.81 -36.60
CA GLU A 124 -20.89 -19.42 -36.64
C GLU A 124 -21.00 -18.76 -35.25
N ALA A 125 -22.07 -19.03 -34.50
CA ALA A 125 -22.21 -18.58 -33.13
C ALA A 125 -21.08 -19.17 -32.23
N ILE A 126 -20.86 -20.48 -32.26
CA ILE A 126 -19.78 -21.14 -31.49
C ILE A 126 -18.41 -20.56 -31.83
N THR A 127 -18.08 -20.43 -33.11
CA THR A 127 -16.77 -19.91 -33.56
C THR A 127 -16.57 -18.43 -33.24
N SER A 128 -17.64 -17.64 -33.25
CA SER A 128 -17.62 -16.23 -32.80
C SER A 128 -17.78 -16.05 -31.29
N SER A 129 -17.79 -17.15 -30.51
CA SER A 129 -17.98 -17.16 -29.05
C SER A 129 -19.30 -16.53 -28.59
N ARG A 130 -20.33 -16.62 -29.43
CA ARG A 130 -21.73 -16.27 -29.14
C ARG A 130 -22.52 -17.51 -28.68
N TYR A 131 -23.72 -17.27 -28.18
CA TYR A 131 -24.63 -18.32 -27.71
C TYR A 131 -25.08 -19.21 -28.87
N PRO A 132 -24.90 -20.55 -28.79
CA PRO A 132 -25.26 -21.45 -29.89
C PRO A 132 -26.77 -21.52 -30.14
N GLN A 133 -27.58 -21.37 -29.08
CA GLN A 133 -29.04 -21.48 -29.20
C GLN A 133 -29.65 -20.22 -29.83
N VAL A 134 -30.39 -20.42 -30.92
CA VAL A 134 -31.07 -19.33 -31.64
C VAL A 134 -32.19 -18.76 -30.76
N GLY A 135 -32.05 -17.51 -30.34
CA GLY A 135 -33.03 -16.82 -29.48
C GLY A 135 -32.76 -16.91 -27.97
N TYR A 136 -31.59 -17.38 -27.54
CA TYR A 136 -31.19 -17.33 -26.13
C TYR A 136 -30.94 -15.89 -25.65
N ASP A 137 -31.57 -15.48 -24.55
CA ASP A 137 -31.32 -14.21 -23.87
C ASP A 137 -30.26 -14.40 -22.76
N PRO A 138 -29.07 -13.79 -22.87
CA PRO A 138 -28.04 -13.90 -21.85
C PRO A 138 -28.25 -12.97 -20.64
N TYR A 139 -29.25 -12.09 -20.67
CA TYR A 139 -29.53 -11.10 -19.63
C TYR A 139 -30.93 -11.26 -19.02
N GLU A 140 -31.35 -12.52 -18.83
CA GLU A 140 -32.58 -12.82 -18.10
C GLU A 140 -32.63 -12.10 -16.73
N PRO A 141 -33.78 -11.52 -16.35
CA PRO A 141 -33.91 -10.81 -15.09
C PRO A 141 -33.76 -11.78 -13.91
N PHE A 142 -32.98 -11.38 -12.89
CA PHE A 142 -32.80 -12.19 -11.69
C PHE A 142 -34.14 -12.40 -10.95
N VAL A 143 -34.66 -13.63 -10.98
CA VAL A 143 -35.87 -14.02 -10.26
C VAL A 143 -35.51 -14.50 -8.85
N ASP A 144 -35.96 -13.75 -7.84
CA ASP A 144 -35.71 -14.09 -6.43
C ASP A 144 -36.63 -15.21 -5.92
N LEU A 145 -36.24 -16.44 -6.23
CA LEU A 145 -36.94 -17.67 -5.88
C LEU A 145 -36.99 -17.96 -4.36
N PHE A 146 -36.10 -17.38 -3.56
CA PHE A 146 -35.89 -17.79 -2.16
C PHE A 146 -35.91 -16.63 -1.15
N SER A 147 -35.24 -15.51 -1.42
CA SER A 147 -35.15 -14.37 -0.48
C SER A 147 -36.48 -13.62 -0.31
N SER A 148 -37.44 -13.85 -1.21
CA SER A 148 -38.82 -13.40 -1.09
C SER A 148 -39.57 -14.01 0.10
N GLN A 149 -39.07 -15.14 0.65
CA GLN A 149 -39.62 -15.79 1.84
C GLN A 149 -38.75 -15.50 3.06
N THR A 150 -39.23 -14.66 3.97
CA THR A 150 -38.47 -14.28 5.18
C THR A 150 -38.65 -15.29 6.32
N GLU A 151 -37.56 -15.90 6.78
CA GLU A 151 -37.58 -16.80 7.94
C GLU A 151 -37.68 -16.03 9.28
N ILE A 152 -38.53 -16.55 10.19
CA ILE A 152 -38.74 -15.97 11.53
C ILE A 152 -37.67 -16.45 12.54
N HIS A 153 -37.08 -17.62 12.29
CA HIS A 153 -36.12 -18.27 13.18
C HIS A 153 -34.69 -18.18 12.64
N PRO A 154 -33.67 -18.17 13.51
CA PRO A 154 -32.29 -18.30 13.05
C PRO A 154 -32.01 -19.71 12.53
N ILE A 155 -31.19 -19.80 11.48
CA ILE A 155 -30.73 -21.07 10.85
C ILE A 155 -30.12 -22.05 11.86
N SER A 156 -29.62 -21.57 13.02
CA SER A 156 -29.00 -22.42 14.03
C SER A 156 -29.44 -22.05 15.45
N ASN A 157 -30.11 -22.98 16.13
CA ASN A 157 -30.48 -22.88 17.55
C ASN A 157 -29.33 -23.32 18.48
N ARG A 158 -28.13 -22.75 18.29
CA ARG A 158 -27.01 -22.97 19.23
C ARG A 158 -27.21 -22.06 20.45
N PRO A 159 -27.16 -22.58 21.70
CA PRO A 159 -27.29 -21.75 22.88
C PRO A 159 -26.11 -20.78 22.99
N GLU A 160 -26.38 -19.55 23.41
CA GLU A 160 -25.34 -18.53 23.60
C GLU A 160 -24.33 -18.96 24.68
N SER A 161 -23.06 -18.59 24.46
CA SER A 161 -22.01 -18.91 25.42
C SER A 161 -22.13 -18.05 26.68
N LYS A 162 -21.78 -18.62 27.83
CA LYS A 162 -21.75 -17.90 29.12
C LYS A 162 -20.86 -16.65 29.10
N GLN A 163 -19.93 -16.52 28.14
CA GLN A 163 -19.07 -15.35 27.99
C GLN A 163 -19.81 -14.13 27.43
N ALA A 164 -20.94 -14.30 26.72
CA ALA A 164 -21.75 -13.19 26.22
C ALA A 164 -22.42 -12.39 27.36
N PHE A 165 -22.75 -13.07 28.47
CA PHE A 165 -23.49 -12.51 29.60
C PHE A 165 -22.60 -12.05 30.77
N ILE A 166 -21.29 -12.34 30.76
CA ILE A 166 -20.38 -12.09 31.88
C ILE A 166 -19.26 -11.14 31.42
N PRO A 167 -18.82 -10.17 32.25
CA PRO A 167 -17.67 -9.31 31.94
C PRO A 167 -16.44 -10.11 31.49
N SER A 168 -15.72 -9.59 30.49
CA SER A 168 -14.76 -10.41 29.75
C SER A 168 -13.59 -10.89 30.61
N LEU A 169 -13.27 -12.18 30.48
CA LEU A 169 -12.15 -12.80 31.21
C LEU A 169 -10.78 -12.29 30.72
N ASP A 170 -10.73 -11.78 29.49
CA ASP A 170 -9.51 -11.26 28.88
C ASP A 170 -9.20 -9.84 29.39
N GLU A 171 -10.19 -8.96 29.55
CA GLU A 171 -10.02 -7.69 30.28
C GLU A 171 -9.57 -7.96 31.71
N LYS A 172 -10.20 -8.92 32.42
CA LYS A 172 -9.76 -9.33 33.76
C LYS A 172 -8.27 -9.75 33.77
N ARG A 173 -7.79 -10.47 32.75
CA ARG A 173 -6.37 -10.86 32.60
C ARG A 173 -5.46 -9.66 32.28
N ILE A 174 -5.96 -8.66 31.55
CA ILE A 174 -5.23 -7.41 31.24
C ILE A 174 -5.12 -6.54 32.49
N VAL A 175 -6.24 -6.27 33.18
CA VAL A 175 -6.30 -5.53 34.44
C VAL A 175 -5.44 -6.20 35.51
N GLY A 176 -5.48 -7.54 35.62
CA GLY A 176 -4.59 -8.28 36.53
C GLY A 176 -3.10 -8.05 36.25
N ARG A 177 -2.69 -7.97 34.97
CA ARG A 177 -1.31 -7.62 34.58
C ARG A 177 -0.97 -6.16 34.90
N MET A 178 -1.89 -5.22 34.67
CA MET A 178 -1.70 -3.81 35.04
C MET A 178 -1.56 -3.63 36.56
N VAL A 179 -2.42 -4.26 37.36
CA VAL A 179 -2.36 -4.24 38.83
C VAL A 179 -1.06 -4.87 39.33
N HIS A 180 -0.61 -5.96 38.72
CA HIS A 180 0.69 -6.56 39.03
C HIS A 180 1.86 -5.60 38.73
N ALA A 181 1.86 -4.94 37.56
CA ALA A 181 2.88 -3.95 37.20
C ALA A 181 2.87 -2.72 38.12
N ILE A 182 1.70 -2.29 38.61
CA ILE A 182 1.58 -1.22 39.62
C ILE A 182 2.13 -1.70 40.97
N LYS A 183 1.80 -2.92 41.40
CA LYS A 183 2.29 -3.51 42.67
C LYS A 183 3.82 -3.70 42.66
N MET A 184 4.41 -4.04 41.52
CA MET A 184 5.86 -4.12 41.33
C MET A 184 6.54 -2.76 41.10
N GLY A 185 5.77 -1.66 41.02
CA GLY A 185 6.28 -0.30 40.79
C GLY A 185 6.75 0.00 39.37
N TRP A 186 6.58 -0.94 38.43
CA TRP A 186 6.92 -0.76 37.00
C TRP A 186 5.97 0.24 36.32
N ALA A 187 4.69 0.20 36.69
CA ALA A 187 3.70 1.17 36.28
C ALA A 187 3.32 2.07 37.46
N ARG A 188 2.98 3.33 37.19
CA ARG A 188 2.42 4.25 38.18
C ARG A 188 0.98 4.59 37.77
N PRO A 189 0.03 4.72 38.71
CA PRO A 189 -1.30 5.23 38.38
C PRO A 189 -1.19 6.65 37.80
N PRO A 190 -2.18 7.09 37.00
CA PRO A 190 -2.20 8.46 36.47
C PRO A 190 -2.12 9.45 37.64
N ARG A 191 -1.10 10.31 37.62
CA ARG A 191 -0.96 11.38 38.60
C ARG A 191 -1.97 12.49 38.29
N PRO A 192 -2.48 13.21 39.31
CA PRO A 192 -3.22 14.44 39.07
C PRO A 192 -2.38 15.41 38.21
N PRO A 193 -3.02 16.31 37.44
CA PRO A 193 -2.31 17.24 36.58
C PRO A 193 -1.28 18.03 37.40
N ARG A 194 -0.05 18.07 36.89
CA ARG A 194 1.06 18.75 37.59
C ARG A 194 0.74 20.23 37.71
N GLU A 195 0.82 20.77 38.92
CA GLU A 195 0.73 22.22 39.15
C GLU A 195 1.65 22.99 38.17
N PRO A 196 1.20 24.15 37.65
CA PRO A 196 2.03 24.97 36.78
C PRO A 196 3.35 25.31 37.48
N ARG A 197 4.43 25.44 36.70
CA ARG A 197 5.74 25.82 37.26
C ARG A 197 5.58 27.16 37.98
N LYS A 198 5.90 27.20 39.28
CA LYS A 198 5.89 28.43 40.07
C LYS A 198 6.88 29.42 39.44
N ILE A 199 6.35 30.48 38.82
CA ILE A 199 7.15 31.58 38.27
C ILE A 199 7.50 32.47 39.46
N TYR A 200 8.80 32.59 39.75
CA TYR A 200 9.33 33.51 40.74
C TYR A 200 10.18 34.55 40.03
N ASP A 201 10.17 35.78 40.53
CA ASP A 201 11.11 36.80 40.09
C ASP A 201 12.47 36.55 40.73
N LEU A 202 13.49 36.30 39.90
CA LEU A 202 14.87 36.06 40.35
C LEU A 202 15.54 37.34 40.88
N TRP A 203 14.98 38.52 40.59
CA TRP A 203 15.59 39.82 40.89
C TRP A 203 14.92 40.57 42.05
N ALA A 204 13.80 40.07 42.58
CA ALA A 204 13.02 40.71 43.64
C ALA A 204 13.84 41.02 44.92
N GLU A 205 14.87 40.23 45.23
CA GLU A 205 15.74 40.40 46.41
C GLU A 205 17.13 40.99 46.07
N GLY A 206 17.30 41.60 44.90
CA GLY A 206 18.61 41.98 44.33
C GLY A 206 19.43 43.08 45.04
N GLY A 207 19.05 43.53 46.25
CA GLY A 207 19.62 44.73 46.89
C GLY A 207 20.06 44.64 48.35
N THR A 208 19.61 43.65 49.14
CA THR A 208 19.75 43.69 50.62
C THR A 208 20.82 42.76 51.19
N THR A 209 21.29 41.77 50.43
CA THR A 209 22.29 40.80 50.91
C THR A 209 23.72 41.30 50.71
N SER A 210 24.54 41.21 51.75
CA SER A 210 25.96 41.59 51.64
C SER A 210 26.70 40.57 50.78
N LYS A 211 27.22 41.03 49.64
CA LYS A 211 27.93 40.17 48.66
C LYS A 211 29.05 39.39 49.34
N THR A 212 29.08 38.09 49.15
CA THR A 212 30.05 37.18 49.76
C THR A 212 31.48 37.54 49.34
N LYS A 213 32.48 37.32 50.20
CA LYS A 213 33.92 37.60 49.91
C LYS A 213 34.39 37.03 48.56
N ARG A 214 33.87 35.86 48.15
CA ARG A 214 34.12 35.23 46.83
C ARG A 214 33.51 36.00 45.67
N GLU A 215 32.30 36.55 45.83
CA GLU A 215 31.60 37.33 44.81
C GLU A 215 32.29 38.68 44.62
N GLN A 216 32.64 39.34 45.72
CA GLN A 216 33.46 40.55 45.67
C GLN A 216 34.81 40.30 44.99
N ALA A 217 35.44 39.13 45.21
CA ALA A 217 36.67 38.76 44.52
C ALA A 217 36.46 38.56 43.01
N ARG A 218 35.38 37.88 42.58
CA ARG A 218 35.01 37.79 41.15
C ARG A 218 34.78 39.17 40.54
N ILE A 219 34.08 40.07 41.22
CA ILE A 219 33.83 41.44 40.75
C ILE A 219 35.14 42.23 40.62
N ARG A 220 36.07 42.11 41.58
CA ARG A 220 37.39 42.78 41.50
C ARG A 220 38.28 42.28 40.36
N MET A 221 38.19 40.99 40.02
CA MET A 221 38.99 40.37 38.94
C MET A 221 38.28 40.39 37.58
N HIS A 222 37.03 40.84 37.50
CA HIS A 222 36.29 40.92 36.25
C HIS A 222 36.76 42.13 35.42
N PHE A 223 37.39 41.86 34.28
CA PHE A 223 37.66 42.90 33.28
C PHE A 223 36.36 43.24 32.55
N PRO A 224 35.80 44.46 32.74
CA PRO A 224 34.56 44.84 32.08
C PRO A 224 34.75 44.81 30.56
N ALA A 225 33.71 44.38 29.85
CA ALA A 225 33.70 44.52 28.39
C ALA A 225 33.84 46.01 28.00
N PRO A 226 34.53 46.32 26.89
CA PRO A 226 34.42 47.63 26.26
C PRO A 226 32.94 47.97 26.07
N LYS A 227 32.51 49.18 26.42
CA LYS A 227 31.15 49.64 26.14
C LYS A 227 31.08 50.13 24.69
N VAL A 228 29.96 49.89 24.02
CA VAL A 228 29.68 50.51 22.72
C VAL A 228 29.70 52.03 22.92
N PRO A 229 30.30 52.83 22.01
CA PRO A 229 30.21 54.29 22.10
C PRO A 229 28.74 54.74 22.08
N LEU A 230 28.50 55.93 22.62
CA LEU A 230 27.20 56.59 22.47
C LEU A 230 27.03 57.00 20.99
N PRO A 231 25.80 56.93 20.44
CA PRO A 231 25.57 57.27 19.04
C PRO A 231 25.95 58.73 18.78
N GLY A 232 26.69 58.96 17.69
CA GLY A 232 27.24 60.28 17.34
C GLY A 232 26.41 61.02 16.27
N ASN A 233 26.69 62.32 16.11
CA ASN A 233 26.00 63.14 15.10
C ASN A 233 26.13 62.61 13.66
N ALA A 234 27.23 61.88 13.36
CA ALA A 234 27.46 61.25 12.06
C ALA A 234 26.51 60.06 11.77
N GLU A 235 25.96 59.41 12.81
CA GLU A 235 24.99 58.30 12.70
C GLU A 235 23.54 58.81 12.57
N SER A 236 23.33 60.12 12.71
CA SER A 236 22.02 60.75 12.47
C SER A 236 21.59 60.58 11.01
N TYR A 237 20.29 60.39 10.77
CA TYR A 237 19.73 60.43 9.42
C TYR A 237 19.83 61.83 8.77
N ASN A 238 19.99 62.87 9.58
CA ASN A 238 20.12 64.26 9.15
C ASN A 238 21.34 64.91 9.84
N PRO A 239 22.57 64.56 9.41
CA PRO A 239 23.79 65.15 9.94
C PRO A 239 24.00 66.56 9.34
N PRO A 240 24.74 67.46 10.01
CA PRO A 240 25.19 68.70 9.40
C PRO A 240 26.22 68.42 8.30
N ALA A 241 26.36 69.35 7.35
CA ALA A 241 27.10 69.13 6.11
C ALA A 241 28.58 68.75 6.33
N GLU A 242 29.19 69.22 7.42
CA GLU A 242 30.57 68.92 7.86
C GLU A 242 30.87 67.42 8.05
N TYR A 243 29.85 66.58 8.19
CA TYR A 243 30.02 65.12 8.36
C TYR A 243 29.78 64.33 7.07
N LEU A 244 29.33 64.97 5.99
CA LEU A 244 29.22 64.33 4.68
C LEU A 244 30.61 64.30 4.02
N PHE A 245 30.96 63.16 3.43
CA PHE A 245 32.28 62.98 2.81
C PHE A 245 32.40 63.73 1.49
N ASP A 246 33.55 64.35 1.27
CA ASP A 246 33.97 64.83 -0.04
C ASP A 246 34.29 63.64 -0.98
N GLU A 247 34.34 63.90 -2.29
CA GLU A 247 34.61 62.86 -3.30
C GLU A 247 35.97 62.15 -3.07
N ASP A 248 36.97 62.88 -2.59
CA ASP A 248 38.30 62.33 -2.30
C ASP A 248 38.34 61.55 -0.98
N GLU A 249 37.48 61.86 -0.01
CA GLU A 249 37.30 61.05 1.19
C GLU A 249 36.54 59.75 0.88
N LEU A 250 35.55 59.80 0.00
CA LEU A 250 34.82 58.64 -0.50
C LEU A 250 35.73 57.64 -1.22
N LYS A 251 36.67 58.12 -2.06
CA LYS A 251 37.69 57.26 -2.71
C LYS A 251 38.56 56.57 -1.65
N LYS A 252 39.17 57.35 -0.74
CA LYS A 252 40.02 56.83 0.36
C LYS A 252 39.27 55.83 1.26
N TRP A 253 37.99 56.08 1.58
CA TRP A 253 37.17 55.16 2.37
C TRP A 253 36.89 53.85 1.62
N THR A 254 36.80 53.90 0.28
CA THR A 254 36.57 52.72 -0.56
C THR A 254 37.84 51.89 -0.72
N GLU A 255 38.99 52.55 -0.87
CA GLU A 255 40.33 51.94 -1.00
C GLU A 255 40.87 51.36 0.33
N SER A 256 40.55 51.96 1.47
CA SER A 256 41.02 51.49 2.79
C SER A 256 40.34 50.18 3.22
N ASP A 257 41.08 49.29 3.89
CA ASP A 257 40.55 48.01 4.36
C ASP A 257 39.44 48.17 5.42
N PRO A 258 38.40 47.32 5.44
CA PRO A 258 37.25 47.47 6.34
C PRO A 258 37.58 47.62 7.82
N GLU A 259 38.61 46.94 8.32
CA GLU A 259 39.00 46.91 9.75
C GLU A 259 39.78 48.16 10.18
N GLU A 260 40.46 48.84 9.26
CA GLU A 260 41.28 50.04 9.56
C GLU A 260 40.47 51.35 9.44
N ARG A 261 39.24 51.28 8.94
CA ARG A 261 38.38 52.46 8.73
C ARG A 261 37.99 53.13 10.04
N ARG A 262 38.06 54.46 10.05
CA ARG A 262 37.57 55.30 11.17
C ARG A 262 36.05 55.18 11.41
N LEU A 263 35.29 54.89 10.35
CA LEU A 263 33.83 54.74 10.38
C LEU A 263 33.43 53.55 9.50
N ASN A 264 32.62 52.64 10.06
CA ASN A 264 32.17 51.41 9.39
C ASN A 264 31.14 51.67 8.26
N PHE A 265 30.54 52.87 8.27
CA PHE A 265 29.52 53.35 7.35
C PHE A 265 29.91 54.71 6.74
N ILE A 266 29.26 55.05 5.63
CA ILE A 266 29.34 56.37 5.00
C ILE A 266 28.18 57.23 5.55
N PRO A 267 28.43 58.39 6.18
CA PRO A 267 27.39 59.31 6.61
C PRO A 267 26.55 59.78 5.42
N LYS A 268 25.22 59.73 5.56
CA LYS A 268 24.26 60.15 4.52
C LYS A 268 23.17 61.00 5.12
N LYS A 269 22.79 62.07 4.43
CA LYS A 269 21.71 62.96 4.81
C LYS A 269 20.42 62.60 4.08
N PHE A 270 19.34 62.46 4.82
CA PHE A 270 17.99 62.22 4.32
C PHE A 270 17.06 63.33 4.81
N ASP A 271 16.24 63.90 3.92
CA ASP A 271 15.35 65.02 4.28
C ASP A 271 14.30 64.65 5.33
N CYS A 272 13.87 63.38 5.33
CA CYS A 272 12.85 62.89 6.25
C CYS A 272 13.05 61.41 6.58
N LEU A 273 12.63 61.02 7.78
CA LEU A 273 12.80 59.65 8.30
C LEU A 273 12.21 58.55 7.39
N ARG A 274 11.16 58.86 6.62
CA ARG A 274 10.54 57.92 5.67
C ARG A 274 11.43 57.56 4.47
N LYS A 275 12.45 58.36 4.16
CA LYS A 275 13.43 58.10 3.09
C LYS A 275 14.63 57.29 3.57
N VAL A 276 14.75 57.03 4.88
CA VAL A 276 15.90 56.31 5.45
C VAL A 276 15.79 54.83 5.08
N PRO A 277 16.75 54.26 4.33
CA PRO A 277 16.74 52.85 3.97
C PRO A 277 17.08 51.97 5.18
N ALA A 278 16.83 50.66 5.06
CA ALA A 278 17.43 49.69 5.96
C ALA A 278 18.96 49.76 5.84
N TYR A 279 19.67 49.56 6.96
CA TYR A 279 21.13 49.60 6.99
C TYR A 279 21.71 48.19 6.76
N ASP A 280 22.28 47.97 5.58
CA ASP A 280 22.69 46.63 5.10
C ASP A 280 23.68 45.92 6.04
N ARG A 281 24.61 46.66 6.65
CA ARG A 281 25.66 46.11 7.53
C ARG A 281 25.21 45.92 8.99
N PHE A 282 23.95 46.18 9.33
CA PHE A 282 23.44 46.12 10.71
C PHE A 282 23.75 44.78 11.39
N PHE A 283 23.49 43.66 10.72
CA PHE A 283 23.73 42.32 11.29
C PHE A 283 25.22 42.03 11.46
N ASN A 284 26.06 42.46 10.50
CA ASN A 284 27.50 42.24 10.52
C ASN A 284 28.13 42.94 11.73
N GLU A 285 27.84 44.22 11.95
CA GLU A 285 28.36 44.97 13.11
C GLU A 285 27.92 44.37 14.46
N ARG A 286 26.67 43.87 14.55
CA ARG A 286 26.20 43.20 15.78
C ARG A 286 26.89 41.84 15.99
N TYR A 287 27.15 41.11 14.91
CA TYR A 287 27.83 39.81 14.95
C TYR A 287 29.32 39.96 15.28
N GLU A 288 30.04 40.85 14.59
CA GLU A 288 31.43 41.23 14.89
C GLU A 288 31.58 41.67 16.35
N ARG A 289 30.62 42.45 16.87
CA ARG A 289 30.60 42.85 18.27
C ARG A 289 30.39 41.67 19.24
N CYS A 290 29.64 40.65 18.87
CA CYS A 290 29.53 39.41 19.64
C CYS A 290 30.84 38.60 19.61
N LEU A 291 31.55 38.57 18.47
CA LEU A 291 32.86 37.95 18.36
C LEU A 291 33.92 38.69 19.19
N ASP A 292 33.97 40.02 19.14
CA ASP A 292 34.83 40.86 20.00
C ASP A 292 34.54 40.62 21.49
N LEU A 293 33.27 40.48 21.88
CA LEU A 293 32.91 40.14 23.25
C LEU A 293 33.41 38.76 23.70
N TYR A 294 33.47 37.77 22.80
CA TYR A 294 33.76 36.37 23.13
C TYR A 294 35.24 35.98 22.94
N LEU A 295 35.84 36.39 21.83
CA LEU A 295 37.16 35.95 21.37
C LEU A 295 38.29 36.94 21.71
N ALA A 296 38.01 38.26 21.74
CA ALA A 296 39.08 39.24 21.86
C ALA A 296 39.70 39.26 23.28
N PRO A 297 41.04 39.14 23.41
CA PRO A 297 41.71 39.15 24.71
C PRO A 297 41.67 40.54 25.35
N ARG A 298 41.14 40.63 26.58
CA ARG A 298 40.93 41.91 27.28
C ARG A 298 42.12 42.25 28.18
N GLN A 299 42.72 43.42 27.97
CA GLN A 299 43.84 43.94 28.78
C GLN A 299 43.48 45.31 29.38
N ARG A 300 43.69 45.51 30.70
CA ARG A 300 43.56 46.83 31.33
C ARG A 300 44.76 47.71 30.99
N ARG A 301 44.58 48.66 30.06
CA ARG A 301 45.57 49.71 29.75
C ARG A 301 45.27 50.98 30.53
N MET A 302 46.30 51.58 31.13
CA MET A 302 46.22 52.90 31.76
C MET A 302 46.40 53.97 30.68
N LYS A 303 45.36 54.76 30.40
CA LYS A 303 45.48 55.92 29.51
C LYS A 303 46.12 57.07 30.30
N VAL A 304 47.26 57.56 29.83
CA VAL A 304 47.85 58.82 30.33
C VAL A 304 47.03 59.97 29.75
N ILE A 305 46.28 60.68 30.59
CA ILE A 305 45.56 61.89 30.18
C ILE A 305 46.54 63.06 30.36
N THR A 306 47.21 63.43 29.28
CA THR A 306 48.01 64.66 29.23
C THR A 306 47.07 65.87 29.23
N LEU A 307 46.86 66.43 30.42
CA LEU A 307 46.20 67.73 30.59
C LEU A 307 47.06 68.83 29.98
N PHE A 308 46.90 69.07 28.67
CA PHE A 308 47.48 70.22 28.00
C PHE A 308 46.71 71.48 28.42
N CYS A 309 47.08 72.00 29.59
CA CYS A 309 46.44 73.16 30.20
C CYS A 309 46.68 74.39 29.33
N ARG A 310 45.68 74.74 28.53
CA ARG A 310 45.72 75.83 27.56
C ARG A 310 45.62 77.17 28.31
N PHE A 311 46.74 77.60 28.90
CA PHE A 311 46.92 78.95 29.44
C PHE A 311 46.76 79.96 28.29
N ARG A 312 45.52 80.38 28.04
CA ARG A 312 45.21 81.51 27.16
C ARG A 312 45.30 82.75 28.02
N SER A 313 46.46 83.40 27.96
CA SER A 313 46.73 84.67 28.64
C SER A 313 45.68 85.71 28.26
N ALA A 314 44.91 86.15 29.25
CA ALA A 314 44.20 87.42 29.19
C ALA A 314 45.18 88.50 29.66
N PHE A 315 45.76 89.23 28.71
CA PHE A 315 46.27 90.57 28.95
C PHE A 315 45.33 91.57 28.28
N PHE A 316 45.27 92.76 28.88
CA PHE A 316 44.39 93.87 28.53
C PHE A 316 44.69 94.45 27.14
#